data_AF-A0A1V1WX08-F1
#
_entry.id   AF-A0A1V1WX08-F1
#
_cell.length_a   1.000
_cell.length_b   1.000
_cell.length_c   1.000
_cell.angle_alpha   90.00
_cell.angle_beta   90.00
_cell.angle_gamma   90.00
#
_symmetry.space_group_name_H-M   'P 1'
#
loop_
_entity.id
_entity.type
_entity.pdbx_description
1 polymer ?
#
loop_
_entity_poly.entity_id
_entity_poly.type
_entity_poly.pdbx_seq_one_letter_code
_entity_poly.pdbx_strand_id
1 'polypeptide(L)'
;MSFQRFDLEEGENIIALYFKDPVMASYPQLELFARSIEGALTNSIQNKIPIILIFDTDIACSVGSVIRRETDLKTNLLSLDELNLKEGEWIDIGEPLVAGQVFPVTVKSLVFHSN
;
A
#
# COMPACT_ATOMS: atom_id res chain seq x y z
N MET A 1 -3.79 -9.94 11.45
CA MET A 1 -3.88 -9.09 12.66
C MET A 1 -4.41 -7.69 12.36
N SER A 2 -3.94 -6.97 11.33
CA SER A 2 -4.41 -5.59 11.08
C SER A 2 -5.90 -5.48 10.72
N PHE A 3 -6.41 -6.31 9.81
CA PHE A 3 -7.85 -6.33 9.47
C PHE A 3 -8.73 -6.54 10.71
N GLN A 4 -8.39 -7.52 11.55
CA GLN A 4 -9.09 -7.78 12.82
C GLN A 4 -9.02 -6.60 13.80
N ARG A 5 -7.89 -5.88 13.86
CA ARG A 5 -7.74 -4.72 14.77
C ARG A 5 -8.65 -3.56 14.41
N PHE A 6 -8.99 -3.42 13.12
CA PHE A 6 -9.84 -2.35 12.60
C PHE A 6 -11.25 -2.84 12.25
N ASP A 7 -11.61 -4.07 12.64
CA ASP A 7 -12.89 -4.70 12.32
C ASP A 7 -13.23 -4.66 10.82
N LEU A 8 -12.22 -4.92 9.97
CA LEU A 8 -12.32 -4.92 8.52
C LEU A 8 -12.38 -6.35 7.97
N GLU A 9 -13.14 -6.55 6.90
CA GLU A 9 -13.15 -7.78 6.12
C GLU A 9 -12.35 -7.61 4.82
N GLU A 10 -11.50 -8.59 4.51
CA GLU A 10 -10.66 -8.57 3.31
C GLU A 10 -11.53 -8.71 2.05
N GLY A 11 -11.42 -7.73 1.15
CA GLY A 11 -12.20 -7.70 -0.08
C GLY A 11 -13.53 -6.94 -0.01
N GLU A 12 -13.82 -6.22 1.07
CA GLU A 12 -15.03 -5.38 1.19
C GLU A 12 -14.76 -3.87 1.11
N ASN A 13 -13.63 -3.41 1.64
CA ASN A 13 -13.30 -1.99 1.73
C ASN A 13 -12.01 -1.67 0.96
N ILE A 14 -11.93 -0.43 0.47
CA ILE A 14 -10.65 0.13 0.00
C ILE A 14 -9.80 0.45 1.22
N ILE A 15 -8.62 -0.14 1.30
CA ILE A 15 -7.66 0.06 2.38
C ILE A 15 -6.27 0.33 1.82
N ALA A 16 -5.44 1.03 2.60
CA ALA A 16 -4.02 1.16 2.33
C ALA A 16 -3.22 0.38 3.37
N LEU A 17 -2.24 -0.39 2.91
CA LEU A 17 -1.29 -1.09 3.77
C LEU A 17 0.00 -0.28 3.87
N TYR A 18 0.31 0.20 5.06
CA TYR A 18 1.55 0.90 5.34
C TYR A 18 2.60 -0.06 5.90
N PHE A 19 3.79 -0.04 5.31
CA PHE A 19 4.94 -0.82 5.74
C PHE A 19 6.06 0.13 6.14
N LYS A 20 6.52 -0.06 7.38
CA LYS A 20 7.63 0.69 7.97
C LYS A 20 8.88 -0.19 7.94
N ASP A 21 9.99 0.34 7.43
CA ASP A 21 11.22 -0.40 7.14
C ASP A 21 10.95 -1.69 6.31
N PRO A 22 10.28 -1.56 5.15
CA PRO A 22 9.86 -2.69 4.34
C PRO A 22 11.07 -3.31 3.63
N VAL A 23 11.27 -4.62 3.82
CA VAL A 23 12.08 -5.53 2.97
C VAL A 23 13.49 -5.00 2.58
N MET A 24 14.55 -5.72 2.96
CA MET A 24 15.87 -5.42 2.38
C MET A 24 15.81 -5.63 0.87
N ALA A 25 16.34 -4.68 0.09
CA ALA A 25 16.20 -4.58 -1.37
C ALA A 25 16.94 -5.68 -2.17
N SER A 26 16.78 -6.94 -1.78
CA SER A 26 17.22 -8.13 -2.49
C SER A 26 16.04 -8.73 -3.26
N TYR A 27 16.33 -9.21 -4.46
CA TYR A 27 15.31 -9.80 -5.32
C TYR A 27 14.49 -10.92 -4.66
N PRO A 28 15.09 -11.92 -3.97
CA PRO A 28 14.31 -13.00 -3.36
C PRO A 28 13.34 -12.52 -2.29
N GLN A 29 13.70 -11.48 -1.54
CA GLN A 29 12.80 -10.92 -0.54
C GLN A 29 11.66 -10.11 -1.17
N LEU A 30 11.94 -9.37 -2.25
CA LEU A 30 10.90 -8.67 -3.02
C LEU A 30 9.92 -9.67 -3.67
N GLU A 31 10.41 -10.78 -4.20
CA GLU A 31 9.57 -11.85 -4.77
C GLU A 31 8.69 -12.49 -3.69
N LEU A 32 9.27 -12.83 -2.54
CA LEU A 32 8.53 -13.36 -1.40
C LEU A 32 7.45 -12.38 -0.93
N PHE A 33 7.78 -11.10 -0.82
CA PHE A 33 6.84 -10.05 -0.47
C PHE A 33 5.69 -9.98 -1.49
N ALA A 34 6.02 -9.95 -2.78
CA ALA A 34 5.03 -9.89 -3.85
C ALA A 34 4.03 -11.05 -3.79
N ARG A 35 4.52 -12.29 -3.68
CA ARG A 35 3.68 -13.49 -3.55
C ARG A 35 2.82 -13.47 -2.28
N SER A 36 3.38 -12.93 -1.19
CA SER A 36 2.66 -12.82 0.08
C SER A 36 1.53 -11.80 -0.01
N ILE A 37 1.72 -10.66 -0.70
CA ILE A 37 0.66 -9.69 -0.96
C ILE A 37 -0.47 -10.30 -1.80
N GLU A 38 -0.14 -11.00 -2.87
CA GLU A 38 -1.11 -11.70 -3.72
C GLU A 38 -1.95 -12.72 -2.92
N GLY A 39 -1.29 -13.56 -2.13
CA GLY A 39 -1.95 -14.56 -1.30
C GLY A 39 -2.78 -13.94 -0.15
N ALA A 40 -2.37 -12.80 0.39
CA ALA A 40 -3.05 -12.15 1.51
C ALA A 40 -4.29 -11.34 1.08
N LEU A 41 -4.34 -10.87 -0.18
CA LEU A 41 -5.38 -9.96 -0.67
C LEU A 41 -6.22 -10.58 -1.80
N THR A 42 -6.42 -11.90 -1.74
CA THR A 42 -7.08 -12.66 -2.81
C THR A 42 -8.50 -12.15 -3.10
N ASN A 43 -9.32 -11.82 -2.10
CA ASN A 43 -10.68 -11.35 -2.36
C ASN A 43 -10.68 -9.93 -2.95
N SER A 44 -9.81 -9.04 -2.46
CA SER A 44 -9.65 -7.68 -3.00
C SER A 44 -9.24 -7.71 -4.46
N ILE A 45 -8.30 -8.60 -4.82
CA ILE A 45 -7.88 -8.82 -6.21
C ILE A 45 -9.06 -9.33 -7.06
N GLN A 46 -9.78 -10.35 -6.59
CA GLN A 46 -10.94 -10.91 -7.30
C GLN A 46 -12.07 -9.90 -7.49
N ASN A 47 -12.34 -9.09 -6.46
CA ASN A 47 -13.37 -8.06 -6.44
C ASN A 47 -12.93 -6.76 -7.14
N LYS A 48 -11.71 -6.70 -7.68
CA LYS A 48 -11.13 -5.51 -8.33
C LYS A 48 -11.12 -4.29 -7.42
N ILE A 49 -10.92 -4.50 -6.13
CA ILE A 49 -10.66 -3.43 -5.15
C ILE A 49 -9.20 -3.00 -5.29
N PRO A 50 -8.91 -1.69 -5.38
CA PRO A 50 -7.55 -1.20 -5.53
C PRO A 50 -6.67 -1.63 -4.37
N ILE A 51 -5.51 -2.20 -4.72
CA ILE A 51 -4.47 -2.57 -3.76
C ILE A 51 -3.55 -1.37 -3.60
N ILE A 52 -3.56 -0.76 -2.42
CA ILE A 52 -2.75 0.42 -2.11
C ILE A 52 -1.68 0.02 -1.11
N LEU A 53 -0.41 0.08 -1.53
CA LEU A 53 0.76 -0.19 -0.71
C LEU A 53 1.52 1.11 -0.48
N ILE A 54 1.89 1.37 0.77
CA ILE A 54 2.61 2.58 1.17
C ILE A 54 3.86 2.18 1.95
N PHE A 55 4.98 2.79 1.61
CA PHE A 55 6.29 2.51 2.17
C PHE A 55 6.91 3.79 2.75
N ASP A 56 7.69 3.66 3.82
CA ASP A 56 8.47 4.78 4.37
C ASP A 56 9.85 4.94 3.73
N THR A 57 10.27 3.97 2.92
CA THR A 57 11.53 3.96 2.16
C THR A 57 11.26 4.00 0.65
N ASP A 58 12.19 4.54 -0.13
CA ASP A 58 12.21 4.52 -1.60
C ASP A 58 12.29 3.08 -2.16
N ILE A 59 11.14 2.46 -2.39
CA ILE A 59 11.04 1.05 -2.84
C ILE A 59 9.79 0.75 -3.67
N ALA A 60 8.86 1.70 -3.82
CA ALA A 60 7.56 1.47 -4.42
C ALA A 60 7.68 0.99 -5.87
N CYS A 61 8.61 1.56 -6.62
CA CYS A 61 8.91 1.15 -8.00
C CYS A 61 9.42 -0.30 -8.08
N SER A 62 10.33 -0.67 -7.18
CA SER A 62 10.90 -2.03 -7.14
C SER A 62 9.85 -3.07 -6.76
N VAL A 63 9.12 -2.84 -5.68
CA VAL A 63 8.03 -3.72 -5.23
C VAL A 63 6.95 -3.82 -6.30
N GLY A 64 6.48 -2.69 -6.83
CA GLY A 64 5.42 -2.66 -7.83
C GLY A 64 5.81 -3.41 -9.12
N SER A 65 7.07 -3.28 -9.54
CA SER A 65 7.62 -4.00 -10.70
C SER A 65 7.70 -5.50 -10.46
N VAL A 66 8.14 -5.93 -9.26
CA VAL A 66 8.23 -7.36 -8.91
C VAL A 66 6.84 -7.97 -8.76
N ILE A 67 5.89 -7.29 -8.12
CA ILE A 67 4.48 -7.73 -8.06
C ILE A 67 3.94 -7.94 -9.48
N ARG A 68 4.08 -6.95 -10.36
CA ARG A 68 3.60 -7.06 -11.75
C ARG A 68 4.34 -8.12 -12.57
N ARG A 69 5.59 -8.45 -12.26
CA ARG A 69 6.33 -9.49 -12.98
C ARG A 69 5.96 -10.88 -12.49
N GLU A 70 5.97 -11.08 -11.18
CA GLU A 70 5.85 -12.40 -10.59
C GLU A 70 4.39 -12.83 -10.37
N THR A 71 3.50 -11.93 -9.96
CA THR A 71 2.13 -12.28 -9.51
C THR A 71 1.08 -11.99 -10.57
N ASP A 72 -0.14 -12.51 -10.42
CA ASP A 72 -1.30 -12.18 -11.27
C ASP A 72 -1.90 -10.79 -10.96
N LEU A 73 -1.39 -10.10 -9.93
CA LEU A 73 -1.70 -8.70 -9.64
C LEU A 73 -1.01 -7.77 -10.65
N LYS A 74 -1.51 -7.78 -11.89
CA LYS A 74 -0.98 -6.98 -13.01
C LYS A 74 -1.59 -5.58 -13.11
N THR A 75 -2.78 -5.38 -12.55
CA THR A 75 -3.56 -4.14 -12.63
C THR A 75 -4.06 -3.75 -11.24
N ASN A 76 -4.62 -2.54 -11.10
CA ASN A 76 -5.26 -2.10 -9.85
C ASN A 76 -4.33 -2.05 -8.61
N LEU A 77 -3.04 -1.84 -8.85
CA LEU A 77 -2.01 -1.67 -7.83
C LEU A 77 -1.51 -0.22 -7.84
N LEU A 78 -1.62 0.44 -6.69
CA LEU A 78 -0.98 1.71 -6.37
C LEU A 78 0.10 1.46 -5.30
N SER A 79 1.32 1.87 -5.60
CA SER A 79 2.48 1.72 -4.72
C SER A 79 3.07 3.11 -4.51
N LEU A 80 3.15 3.56 -3.26
CA LEU A 80 3.67 4.88 -2.86
C LEU A 80 4.82 4.68 -1.88
N ASP A 81 5.88 5.47 -1.97
CA ASP A 81 7.03 5.43 -1.07
C ASP A 81 7.33 6.79 -0.45
N GLU A 82 8.34 6.81 0.43
CA GLU A 82 8.84 7.98 1.14
C GLU A 82 7.77 8.69 2.00
N LEU A 83 6.75 7.96 2.44
CA LEU A 83 5.72 8.47 3.34
C LEU A 83 5.98 8.02 4.78
N ASN A 84 6.20 8.98 5.67
CA ASN A 84 6.27 8.72 7.11
C ASN A 84 4.88 8.88 7.72
N LEU A 85 4.25 7.77 8.08
CA LEU A 85 2.91 7.75 8.68
C LEU A 85 2.98 7.25 10.11
N LYS A 86 2.15 7.84 10.97
CA LYS A 86 1.87 7.39 12.33
C LYS A 86 0.51 6.73 12.39
N GLU A 87 0.33 5.89 13.40
CA GLU A 87 -0.97 5.29 13.66
C GLU A 87 -2.02 6.40 13.92
N GLY A 88 -3.17 6.29 13.27
CA GLY A 88 -4.27 7.27 13.39
C GLY A 88 -4.15 8.49 12.47
N GLU A 89 -3.11 8.58 11.63
CA GLU A 89 -3.03 9.59 10.57
C GLU A 89 -3.88 9.18 9.35
N TRP A 90 -4.47 10.20 8.72
CA TRP A 90 -5.24 10.05 7.51
C TRP A 90 -4.39 10.50 6.32
N ILE A 91 -4.63 9.89 5.16
CA ILE A 91 -3.99 10.31 3.91
C ILE A 91 -5.07 10.65 2.89
N ASP A 92 -4.89 11.76 2.18
CA ASP A 92 -5.59 12.01 0.93
C ASP A 92 -4.63 11.69 -0.22
N ILE A 93 -5.09 10.89 -1.17
CA ILE A 93 -4.39 10.63 -2.43
C ILE A 93 -5.16 11.38 -3.52
N GLY A 94 -4.56 12.41 -4.09
CA GLY A 94 -5.17 13.19 -5.16
C GLY A 94 -5.07 12.52 -6.53
N GLU A 95 -5.61 13.20 -7.54
CA GLU A 95 -5.52 12.73 -8.93
C GLU A 95 -4.07 12.61 -9.40
N PRO A 96 -3.75 11.59 -10.22
CA PRO A 96 -2.41 11.42 -10.73
C PRO A 96 -1.98 12.56 -11.65
N LEU A 97 -0.73 12.96 -11.49
CA LEU A 97 0.01 13.88 -12.34
C LEU A 97 0.98 13.11 -13.24
N VAL A 98 1.61 13.81 -14.18
CA VAL A 98 2.68 13.27 -15.05
C VAL A 98 2.27 11.94 -15.70
N ALA A 99 1.13 11.94 -16.39
CA ALA A 99 0.58 10.78 -17.09
C ALA A 99 0.42 9.51 -16.22
N GLY A 100 0.06 9.66 -14.93
CA GLY A 100 -0.18 8.52 -14.06
C GLY A 100 1.01 8.13 -13.17
N GLN A 101 2.14 8.84 -13.26
CA GLN A 101 3.37 8.43 -12.58
C GLN A 101 3.51 8.99 -11.16
N VAL A 102 2.88 10.14 -10.87
CA VAL A 102 3.06 10.84 -9.60
C VAL A 102 1.70 11.10 -8.97
N PHE A 103 1.53 10.75 -7.70
CA PHE A 103 0.31 11.01 -6.95
C PHE A 103 0.60 12.04 -5.86
N PRO A 104 -0.12 13.19 -5.82
CA PRO A 104 -0.01 14.12 -4.72
C PRO A 104 -0.65 13.50 -3.48
N VAL A 105 0.10 13.44 -2.38
CA VAL A 105 -0.37 12.87 -1.11
C VAL A 105 -0.35 13.95 -0.03
N THR A 106 -1.45 14.07 0.71
CA THR A 106 -1.52 14.93 1.91
C THR A 106 -1.72 14.07 3.14
N VAL A 107 -0.80 14.19 4.10
CA VAL A 107 -0.94 13.56 5.42
C VAL A 107 -1.69 14.51 6.34
N LYS A 108 -2.76 14.02 6.97
CA LYS A 108 -3.58 14.74 7.93
C LYS A 108 -3.46 14.09 9.30
N SER A 109 -3.06 14.87 10.28
CA SER A 109 -3.03 14.46 11.68
C SER A 109 -4.14 15.18 12.44
N LEU A 110 -4.87 14.45 13.28
CA LEU A 110 -5.82 15.06 14.22
C LEU A 110 -5.06 15.55 15.45
N VAL A 111 -5.17 16.85 15.74
CA VAL A 111 -4.61 17.46 16.94
C VAL A 111 -5.74 17.71 17.93
N PHE A 112 -5.69 17.04 19.07
CA PHE A 112 -6.61 17.30 20.18
C PHE A 112 -5.92 18.25 21.16
N HIS A 113 -6.55 19.38 21.44
CA HIS A 113 -6.12 20.26 22.53
C HIS A 113 -6.70 19.71 23.83
N SER A 114 -5.84 19.52 24.83
CA SER A 114 -6.28 19.25 26.20
C SER A 114 -6.81 20.57 26.79
N ASN A 115 -8.04 20.58 27.29
CA ASN A 115 -8.51 21.65 28.18
C ASN A 115 -7.95 21.44 29.59
#